data_AF-F8VCF1-F1
#
_entry.id   AF-F8VCF1-F1
#
_cell.length_a   1.000
_cell.length_b   1.000
_cell.length_c   1.000
_cell.angle_alpha   90.00
_cell.angle_beta   90.00
_cell.angle_gamma   90.00
#
_symmetry.space_group_name_H-M   'P 1'
#
loop_
_entity.id
_entity.type
_entity.pdbx_description
1 polymer ?
#
loop_
_entity_poly.entity_id
_entity_poly.type
_entity_poly.pdbx_seq_one_letter_code
_entity_poly.pdbx_strand_id
1 'polypeptide(L)' 'HALLAFTLGVRQLIVAVNKMDTTNWSEPRFNEIIKETSNFIKKVGYNPKTVAFVPISGWHGDNMLEASPNMPWYKGWSKE' A
#
# COMPACT_ATOMS: atom_id res chain seq x y z
N HIS A 1 5.13 0.83 -14.06
CA HIS A 1 6.29 0.59 -13.18
C HIS A 1 6.34 -0.83 -12.63
N ALA A 2 5.29 -1.35 -11.98
CA ALA A 2 5.31 -2.71 -11.40
C ALA A 2 5.68 -3.81 -12.41
N LEU A 3 5.15 -3.74 -13.64
CA LEU A 3 5.51 -4.67 -14.72
C LEU A 3 7.00 -4.65 -15.05
N LEU A 4 7.56 -3.45 -15.27
CA LEU A 4 8.98 -3.29 -15.57
C LEU A 4 9.86 -3.77 -14.41
N ALA A 5 9.49 -3.43 -13.17
CA ALA A 5 10.20 -3.90 -11.97
C ALA A 5 10.22 -5.44 -11.90
N PHE A 6 9.11 -6.09 -12.24
CA PHE A 6 9.02 -7.56 -12.26
C PHE A 6 9.93 -8.15 -13.33
N THR A 7 9.92 -7.60 -14.55
CA THR A 7 10.79 -8.06 -15.64
C THR A 7 12.28 -7.83 -15.36
N LEU A 8 12.62 -6.85 -14.53
CA LEU A 8 13.99 -6.58 -14.08
C LEU A 8 14.43 -7.45 -12.89
N GLY A 9 13.58 -8.38 -12.43
CA GLY A 9 13.91 -9.34 -11.36
C GLY A 9 13.63 -8.85 -9.94
N VAL A 10 12.92 -7.73 -9.75
CA VAL A 10 12.48 -7.29 -8.43
C VAL A 10 11.34 -8.19 -7.95
N ARG A 11 11.60 -8.99 -6.91
CA ARG A 11 10.63 -9.97 -6.38
C ARG A 11 9.88 -9.48 -5.14
N GLN A 12 10.44 -8.53 -4.41
CA GLN A 12 9.82 -7.94 -3.22
C GLN A 12 9.22 -6.58 -3.58
N LEU A 13 7.96 -6.38 -3.26
CA LEU A 13 7.23 -5.16 -3.53
C LEU A 13 6.50 -4.70 -2.26
N ILE A 14 6.60 -3.41 -1.97
CA ILE A 14 5.79 -2.71 -0.98
C ILE A 14 5.08 -1.59 -1.72
N VAL A 15 3.77 -1.48 -1.51
CA VAL A 15 2.93 -0.45 -2.12
C VAL A 15 2.58 0.59 -1.06
N ALA A 16 3.11 1.79 -1.23
CA ALA A 16 2.73 2.94 -0.42
C ALA A 16 1.57 3.70 -1.07
N VAL A 17 0.44 3.79 -0.37
CA VAL A 17 -0.75 4.55 -0.77
C VAL A 17 -0.64 5.94 -0.17
N ASN A 18 -0.20 6.91 -0.98
CA ASN A 18 0.07 8.27 -0.52
C ASN A 18 -1.16 9.19 -0.59
N LYS A 19 -1.06 10.36 0.04
CA LYS A 19 -2.08 11.44 0.09
C LYS A 19 -3.36 11.04 0.83
N MET A 20 -3.26 10.18 1.86
CA MET A 20 -4.43 9.74 2.64
C MET A 20 -5.15 10.89 3.35
N ASP A 21 -4.46 11.99 3.64
CA ASP A 21 -5.03 13.25 4.14
C ASP A 21 -6.13 13.82 3.23
N THR A 22 -5.98 13.70 1.90
CA THR A 22 -6.98 14.20 0.93
C THR A 22 -8.30 13.40 0.94
N THR A 23 -8.29 12.23 1.57
CA THR A 23 -9.45 11.36 1.72
C THR A 23 -9.90 11.25 3.18
N ASN A 24 -9.47 12.19 4.03
CA ASN A 24 -9.73 12.20 5.46
C ASN A 24 -9.37 10.86 6.13
N TRP A 25 -8.26 10.24 5.71
CA TRP A 25 -7.77 8.96 6.25
C TRP A 25 -8.83 7.83 6.21
N SER A 26 -9.67 7.84 5.17
CA SER A 26 -10.80 6.91 5.01
C SER A 26 -10.35 5.46 4.77
N GLU A 27 -10.67 4.57 5.71
CA GLU A 27 -10.47 3.11 5.58
C GLU A 27 -11.18 2.49 4.36
N PRO A 28 -12.46 2.78 4.06
CA PRO A 28 -13.13 2.20 2.89
C PRO A 28 -12.40 2.50 1.57
N ARG A 29 -11.95 3.73 1.41
CA ARG A 29 -11.17 4.17 0.24
C ARG A 29 -9.83 3.45 0.13
N PHE A 30 -9.14 3.24 1.25
CA PHE A 30 -7.89 2.46 1.27
C PHE A 30 -8.14 1.00 0.87
N ASN A 31 -9.19 0.36 1.40
CA ASN A 31 -9.55 -1.02 1.08
C ASN A 31 -9.96 -1.19 -0.40
N GLU A 32 -10.64 -0.21 -0.98
CA GLU A 32 -10.92 -0.17 -2.42
C GLU A 32 -9.63 -0.17 -3.26
N ILE A 33 -8.68 0.72 -2.92
CA ILE A 33 -7.37 0.82 -3.58
C ILE A 33 -6.58 -0.49 -3.45
N ILE A 34 -6.59 -1.13 -2.27
CA ILE A 34 -5.93 -2.42 -2.07
C ILE A 34 -6.52 -3.46 -3.01
N LYS A 35 -7.86 -3.54 -3.13
CA LYS A 35 -8.53 -4.52 -3.98
C LYS A 35 -8.15 -4.35 -5.45
N GLU A 36 -8.20 -3.12 -5.96
CA GLU A 36 -7.84 -2.82 -7.35
C GLU A 36 -6.35 -3.10 -7.62
N THR A 37 -5.49 -2.64 -6.72
CA THR A 37 -4.04 -2.80 -6.87
C THR A 37 -3.63 -4.27 -6.74
N SER A 38 -4.26 -5.04 -5.85
CA SER A 38 -4.04 -6.48 -5.70
C SER A 38 -4.36 -7.25 -6.97
N ASN A 39 -5.47 -6.89 -7.64
CA ASN A 39 -5.83 -7.47 -8.93
C ASN A 39 -4.80 -7.12 -10.02
N PHE A 40 -4.29 -5.88 -10.01
CA PHE A 40 -3.28 -5.43 -10.95
C PHE A 40 -1.94 -6.15 -10.76
N ILE A 41 -1.40 -6.22 -9.53
CA ILE A 41 -0.12 -6.89 -9.26
C ILE A 41 -0.18 -8.40 -9.50
N LYS A 42 -1.35 -9.04 -9.29
CA LYS A 42 -1.59 -10.44 -9.66
C LYS A 42 -1.45 -10.67 -11.16
N LYS A 43 -1.99 -9.76 -11.98
CA LYS A 43 -1.83 -9.81 -13.46
C LYS A 43 -0.39 -9.60 -13.90
N VAL A 44 0.37 -8.79 -13.15
CA VAL A 44 1.80 -8.56 -13.40
C VAL A 44 2.65 -9.79 -13.08
N GLY A 45 2.22 -10.65 -12.15
CA GLY A 45 2.92 -11.87 -11.75
C GLY A 45 3.41 -11.88 -10.30
N TYR A 46 3.14 -10.83 -9.51
CA TYR A 46 3.42 -10.84 -8.07
C TYR A 46 2.36 -11.63 -7.31
N ASN A 47 2.75 -12.22 -6.17
CA ASN A 47 1.81 -12.80 -5.22
C ASN A 47 1.21 -11.69 -4.33
N PRO A 48 -0.10 -11.39 -4.41
CA PRO A 48 -0.70 -10.32 -3.61
C PRO A 48 -0.55 -10.52 -2.10
N LYS A 49 -0.45 -11.78 -1.63
CA LYS A 49 -0.30 -12.09 -0.20
C LYS A 49 1.04 -11.66 0.39
N THR A 50 2.07 -11.53 -0.44
CA THR A 50 3.42 -11.14 0.01
C THR A 50 3.68 -9.65 -0.15
N VAL A 51 2.75 -8.91 -0.78
CA VAL A 51 2.87 -7.48 -1.03
C VAL A 51 2.22 -6.72 0.12
N ALA A 52 3.03 -5.91 0.79
CA ALA A 52 2.56 -5.05 1.86
C ALA A 52 1.94 -3.77 1.29
N PHE A 53 0.82 -3.34 1.87
CA PHE A 53 0.17 -2.06 1.57
C PHE A 53 0.26 -1.15 2.79
N VAL A 54 0.79 0.05 2.58
CA VAL A 54 1.00 1.04 3.65
C VAL A 54 0.30 2.35 3.28
N PRO A 55 -0.72 2.79 4.03
CA PRO A 55 -1.30 4.11 3.84
C PRO A 55 -0.34 5.14 4.43
N ILE A 56 0.04 6.14 3.65
CA ILE A 56 0.96 7.21 4.08
C ILE A 56 0.41 8.58 3.69
N SER A 57 0.86 9.62 4.39
CA SER A 57 0.77 11.00 3.92
C SER A 57 2.14 11.64 3.98
N GLY A 58 2.73 11.89 2.81
CA GLY A 58 4.03 12.55 2.73
C GLY A 58 4.02 14.00 3.23
N TRP A 59 2.86 14.67 3.20
CA TRP A 59 2.75 16.07 3.65
C TRP A 59 2.68 16.18 5.17
N HIS A 60 1.90 15.30 5.81
CA HIS A 60 1.72 15.28 7.27
C HIS A 60 2.74 14.36 7.97
N GLY A 61 3.52 13.59 7.21
CA GLY A 61 4.49 12.62 7.74
C GLY A 61 3.85 11.32 8.26
N ASP A 62 2.56 11.09 7.99
CA ASP A 62 1.83 9.94 8.51
C ASP A 62 2.41 8.61 8.00
N ASN A 63 2.69 7.68 8.92
CA ASN A 63 3.20 6.33 8.62
C ASN A 63 4.51 6.29 7.82
N MET A 64 5.30 7.36 7.86
CA MET A 64 6.61 7.45 7.17
C MET A 64 7.76 6.92 8.04
N LEU A 65 7.73 7.23 9.33
CA LEU A 65 8.72 6.77 10.33
C LEU A 65 8.00 6.17 11.53
N GLU A 66 6.96 6.86 12.01
CA GLU A 66 6.14 6.45 13.13
C GLU A 66 4.69 6.22 12.69
N ALA A 67 3.98 5.38 13.44
CA ALA A 67 2.56 5.13 13.20
C ALA A 67 1.73 6.39 13.48
N SER A 68 0.87 6.77 12.54
CA SER A 68 0.04 7.95 12.68
C SER A 68 -1.20 7.67 13.56
N PRO A 69 -1.56 8.60 14.47
CA PRO A 69 -2.81 8.52 15.22
C PRO A 69 -4.05 8.77 14.33
N ASN A 70 -3.89 9.32 13.12
CA ASN A 70 -5.00 9.63 12.21
C ASN A 70 -5.60 8.39 11.54
N MET A 71 -4.92 7.24 11.60
CA MET A 71 -5.36 5.97 11.01
C MET A 71 -5.38 4.85 12.06
N PRO A 72 -6.22 4.95 13.11
CA PRO A 72 -6.25 3.96 14.18
C PRO A 72 -6.71 2.57 13.72
N TRP A 73 -7.40 2.50 12.57
CA TRP A 73 -7.81 1.27 11.90
C TRP A 73 -6.62 0.53 11.27
N TYR A 74 -5.54 1.23 10.92
CA TYR A 74 -4.37 0.62 10.31
C TYR A 74 -3.44 0.03 11.38
N LYS A 75 -3.40 -1.30 11.48
CA LYS A 75 -2.59 -2.04 12.46
C LYS A 75 -1.31 -2.63 11.87
N GLY A 76 -0.85 -2.08 10.75
CA GLY A 76 0.28 -2.62 9.98
C GLY A 76 -0.15 -3.66 8.95
N TRP A 77 0.82 -4.33 8.34
CA TRP A 77 0.61 -5.37 7.34
C TRP A 77 1.12 -6.73 7.86
N SER A 78 0.37 -7.79 7.60
CA SER A 78 0.86 -9.17 7.75
C SER A 78 1.46 -9.63 6.42
N LYS A 79 2.68 -10.18 6.46
CA LYS A 79 3.23 -11.00 5.38
C LYS A 79 3.10 -12.47 5.82
N GLU A 80 2.47 -13.30 4.97
CA GLU A 80 2.61 -14.76 5.04
C GLU A 80 3.91 -15.21 4.37
#